data_AF-A0A0Q4FW63-F1
#
_entry.id   AF-A0A0Q4FW63-F1
#
_cell.length_a   1.000
_cell.length_b   1.000
_cell.length_c   1.000
_cell.angle_alpha   90.00
_cell.angle_beta   90.00
_cell.angle_gamma   90.00
#
_symmetry.space_group_name_H-M   'P 1'
#
loop_
_entity.id
_entity.type
_entity.pdbx_description
1 polymer ?
#
loop_
_entity_poly.entity_id
_entity_poly.type
_entity_poly.pdbx_seq_one_letter_code
_entity_poly.pdbx_strand_id
1 'polypeptide(L)'
;MKRLIWVLMTAILWFGCKPGIPDGIIKPDKMEKILYDMHMVDGYISTIYVVDSAKKVAAAYYKGIYKKFGTDSAEYNKSLIWYNTNPKELETMYKNIQKSFVKQKKAVEIADRMIKQKKFKADSLVIAKKFKADSIAIRKKMKPDSLSKVKALAEIAKKKKQADSLINIKKSEVMSTISAPALVQ
;
A
#
# COMPACT_ATOMS: atom_id res chain seq x y z
N MET A 1 30.26 33.59 -50.90
CA MET A 1 30.37 32.58 -49.83
C MET A 1 29.46 32.84 -48.62
N LYS A 2 29.30 34.08 -48.12
CA LYS A 2 28.43 34.39 -46.95
C LYS A 2 26.93 34.03 -47.13
N ARG A 3 26.38 34.15 -48.34
CA ARG A 3 24.97 33.83 -48.63
C ARG A 3 24.63 32.33 -48.57
N LEU A 4 25.57 31.47 -48.98
CA LEU A 4 25.41 30.01 -48.90
C LEU A 4 25.44 29.52 -47.44
N ILE A 5 26.27 30.15 -46.60
CA ILE A 5 26.36 29.84 -45.17
C ILE A 5 25.02 30.11 -44.47
N TRP A 6 24.33 31.21 -44.79
CA TRP A 6 23.02 31.54 -44.20
C TRP A 6 21.91 30.57 -44.63
N VAL A 7 21.93 30.12 -45.89
CA VAL A 7 20.98 29.11 -46.39
C VAL A 7 21.23 27.74 -45.75
N LEU A 8 22.49 27.34 -45.58
CA LEU A 8 22.84 26.08 -44.93
C LEU A 8 22.46 26.10 -43.44
N MET A 9 22.66 27.23 -42.77
CA MET A 9 22.36 27.41 -41.35
C MET A 9 20.85 27.35 -41.06
N THR A 10 20.02 27.94 -41.94
CA THR A 10 18.55 27.86 -41.85
C THR A 10 18.00 26.48 -42.21
N ALA A 11 18.64 25.76 -43.14
CA ALA A 11 18.26 24.38 -43.46
C ALA A 11 18.50 23.41 -42.28
N ILE A 12 19.62 23.54 -41.55
CA ILE A 12 19.94 22.72 -40.38
C ILE A 12 18.94 22.92 -39.23
N LEU A 13 18.45 24.15 -39.06
CA LEU A 13 17.42 24.48 -38.06
C LEU A 13 16.07 23.77 -38.32
N TRP A 14 15.75 23.46 -39.58
CA TRP A 14 14.49 22.80 -39.94
C TRP A 14 14.51 21.28 -39.67
N PHE A 15 15.68 20.65 -39.67
CA PHE A 15 15.85 19.22 -39.37
C PHE A 15 15.92 18.90 -37.87
N GLY A 16 15.88 19.91 -37.00
CA GLY A 16 15.95 19.74 -35.53
C GLY A 16 14.65 19.29 -34.86
N CYS A 17 13.58 19.02 -35.62
CA CYS A 17 12.32 18.56 -35.04
C CYS A 17 12.50 17.13 -34.51
N LYS A 18 12.43 16.96 -33.18
CA LYS A 18 12.46 15.63 -32.56
C LYS A 18 11.30 14.80 -33.12
N PRO A 19 11.55 13.58 -33.64
CA PRO A 19 10.45 12.71 -33.99
C PRO A 19 9.61 12.46 -32.74
N GLY A 20 8.31 12.74 -32.84
CA GLY A 20 7.35 12.41 -31.81
C GLY A 20 7.20 10.90 -31.64
N ILE A 21 6.30 10.48 -30.76
CA ILE A 21 5.99 9.06 -30.57
C ILE A 21 5.37 8.52 -31.88
N PRO A 22 5.96 7.49 -32.51
CA PRO A 22 5.44 6.93 -33.74
C PRO A 22 4.05 6.30 -33.59
N ASP A 23 3.33 6.20 -34.71
CA ASP A 23 2.05 5.49 -34.73
C ASP A 23 2.22 3.99 -34.40
N GLY A 24 1.22 3.45 -33.70
CA GLY A 24 1.25 2.06 -33.22
C GLY A 24 2.21 1.82 -32.06
N ILE A 25 2.58 2.87 -31.33
CA ILE A 25 3.15 2.82 -29.99
C ILE A 25 2.08 3.28 -28.99
N ILE A 26 1.92 2.53 -27.91
CA ILE A 26 1.00 2.87 -26.82
C ILE A 26 1.43 4.23 -26.25
N LYS A 27 0.50 5.19 -26.22
CA LYS A 27 0.77 6.55 -25.71
C LYS A 27 1.23 6.54 -24.24
N PRO A 28 2.03 7.52 -23.80
CA PRO A 28 2.64 7.53 -22.46
C PRO A 28 1.63 7.36 -21.33
N ASP A 29 0.53 8.11 -21.36
CA ASP A 29 -0.52 8.06 -20.32
C ASP A 29 -1.17 6.68 -20.17
N LYS A 30 -1.25 5.91 -21.26
CA LYS A 30 -1.78 4.54 -21.25
C LYS A 30 -0.68 3.56 -20.83
N MET A 31 0.53 3.69 -21.38
CA MET A 31 1.66 2.83 -21.07
C MET A 31 2.06 2.90 -19.59
N GLU A 32 2.05 4.10 -19.00
CA GLU A 32 2.31 4.30 -17.58
C GLU A 32 1.35 3.49 -16.70
N LYS A 33 0.07 3.48 -17.03
CA LYS A 33 -0.96 2.72 -16.31
C LYS A 33 -0.82 1.21 -16.51
N ILE A 34 -0.46 0.79 -17.72
CA ILE A 34 -0.17 -0.63 -18.01
C ILE A 34 1.03 -1.09 -17.18
N LEU A 35 2.14 -0.34 -17.21
CA LEU A 35 3.34 -0.65 -16.45
C LEU A 35 3.08 -0.65 -14.95
N TYR A 36 2.29 0.30 -14.43
CA TYR A 36 1.88 0.30 -13.03
C TYR A 36 1.17 -1.00 -12.64
N ASP A 37 0.16 -1.43 -13.41
CA ASP A 37 -0.57 -2.68 -13.14
C ASP A 37 0.33 -3.91 -13.34
N MET A 38 1.22 -3.89 -14.34
CA MET A 38 2.16 -4.98 -14.60
C MET A 38 3.10 -5.18 -13.42
N HIS A 39 3.74 -4.11 -12.95
CA HIS A 39 4.67 -4.15 -11.80
C HIS A 39 3.97 -4.53 -10.49
N MET A 40 2.70 -4.12 -10.32
CA MET A 40 1.88 -4.55 -9.18
C MET A 40 1.65 -6.07 -9.22
N VAL A 41 1.28 -6.61 -10.38
CA VAL A 41 1.12 -8.05 -10.58
C VAL A 41 2.45 -8.75 -10.37
N ASP A 42 3.56 -8.23 -10.91
CA ASP A 42 4.89 -8.83 -10.77
C ASP A 42 5.30 -8.96 -9.31
N GLY A 43 5.00 -7.96 -8.48
CA GLY A 43 5.21 -8.03 -7.03
C GLY A 43 4.36 -9.10 -6.33
N TYR A 44 3.19 -9.45 -6.88
CA TYR A 44 2.41 -10.61 -6.41
C TYR A 44 2.99 -11.93 -6.94
N ILE A 45 3.32 -12.01 -8.23
CA ILE A 45 3.89 -13.20 -8.86
C ILE A 45 5.21 -13.60 -8.19
N SER A 46 6.03 -12.63 -7.76
CA SER A 46 7.30 -12.89 -7.06
C SER A 46 7.13 -13.61 -5.72
N THR A 47 5.91 -13.65 -5.17
CA THR A 47 5.59 -14.40 -3.94
C THR A 47 5.32 -15.89 -4.21
N ILE A 48 5.16 -16.29 -5.48
CA ILE A 48 4.86 -17.66 -5.88
C ILE A 48 6.18 -18.41 -6.13
N TYR A 49 6.55 -19.30 -5.22
CA TYR A 49 7.81 -20.05 -5.29
C TYR A 49 7.87 -21.06 -6.44
N VAL A 50 6.74 -21.63 -6.86
CA VAL A 50 6.69 -22.64 -7.91
C VAL A 50 6.66 -21.96 -9.27
N VAL A 51 7.75 -22.06 -10.02
CA VAL A 51 7.97 -21.35 -11.30
C VAL A 51 6.83 -21.57 -12.31
N ASP A 52 6.39 -22.81 -12.51
CA ASP A 52 5.33 -23.10 -13.49
C ASP A 52 3.97 -22.53 -13.05
N SER A 53 3.72 -22.52 -11.74
CA SER A 53 2.53 -21.85 -11.18
C SER A 53 2.62 -20.35 -11.38
N ALA A 54 3.78 -19.75 -11.08
CA ALA A 54 4.03 -18.32 -11.27
C ALA A 54 3.80 -17.91 -12.73
N LYS A 55 4.34 -18.67 -13.70
CA LYS A 55 4.13 -18.44 -15.14
C LYS A 55 2.66 -18.51 -15.55
N LYS A 56 1.93 -19.54 -15.10
CA LYS A 56 0.51 -19.70 -15.41
C LYS A 56 -0.33 -18.55 -14.86
N VAL A 57 -0.05 -18.14 -13.63
CA VAL A 57 -0.75 -17.03 -12.98
C VAL A 57 -0.40 -15.70 -13.66
N ALA A 58 0.88 -15.45 -13.95
CA ALA A 58 1.34 -14.25 -14.67
C ALA A 58 0.65 -14.11 -16.03
N ALA A 59 0.61 -15.18 -16.83
CA ALA A 59 -0.05 -15.16 -18.14
C ALA A 59 -1.53 -14.77 -18.06
N ALA A 60 -2.25 -15.25 -17.04
CA ALA A 60 -3.65 -14.89 -16.83
C ALA A 60 -3.82 -13.41 -16.45
N TYR A 61 -2.99 -12.89 -15.54
CA TYR A 61 -3.03 -11.49 -15.14
C TYR A 61 -2.65 -10.56 -16.29
N TYR A 62 -1.55 -10.84 -17.01
CA TYR A 62 -1.10 -10.01 -18.13
C TYR A 62 -2.17 -9.95 -19.23
N LYS A 63 -2.81 -11.08 -19.55
CA LYS A 63 -3.96 -11.11 -20.47
C LYS A 63 -5.11 -10.21 -19.98
N GLY A 64 -5.39 -10.22 -18.68
CA GLY A 64 -6.36 -9.33 -18.05
C GLY A 64 -6.00 -7.84 -18.19
N ILE A 65 -4.73 -7.49 -17.96
CA ILE A 65 -4.21 -6.13 -18.11
C ILE A 65 -4.35 -5.67 -19.57
N TYR A 66 -3.92 -6.48 -20.54
CA TYR A 66 -4.06 -6.17 -21.96
C TYR A 66 -5.52 -5.88 -22.33
N LYS A 67 -6.44 -6.73 -21.86
CA LYS A 67 -7.88 -6.53 -22.06
C LYS A 67 -8.38 -5.24 -21.42
N LYS A 68 -7.96 -4.92 -20.19
CA LYS A 68 -8.35 -3.69 -19.46
C LYS A 68 -7.98 -2.41 -20.22
N PHE A 69 -6.84 -2.40 -20.89
CA PHE A 69 -6.35 -1.22 -21.61
C PHE A 69 -6.60 -1.24 -23.12
N GLY A 70 -7.24 -2.29 -23.64
CA GLY A 70 -7.53 -2.45 -25.07
C GLY A 70 -6.25 -2.51 -25.89
N THR A 71 -5.32 -3.39 -25.48
CA THR A 71 -4.05 -3.67 -26.16
C THR A 71 -3.83 -5.19 -26.19
N ASP A 72 -2.70 -5.63 -26.72
CA ASP A 72 -2.26 -7.02 -26.71
C ASP A 72 -0.76 -7.13 -26.40
N SER A 73 -0.24 -8.35 -26.30
CA SER A 73 1.18 -8.58 -26.01
C SER A 73 2.11 -8.05 -27.10
N ALA A 74 1.68 -8.03 -28.36
CA ALA A 74 2.52 -7.59 -29.48
C ALA A 74 2.67 -6.06 -29.48
N GLU A 75 1.56 -5.34 -29.35
CA GLU A 75 1.55 -3.87 -29.25
C GLU A 75 2.27 -3.40 -27.98
N TYR A 76 2.03 -4.06 -26.84
CA TYR A 76 2.74 -3.80 -25.59
C TYR A 76 4.26 -3.98 -25.74
N ASN A 77 4.71 -5.14 -26.25
CA ASN A 77 6.13 -5.42 -26.40
C ASN A 77 6.81 -4.47 -27.38
N LYS A 78 6.16 -4.17 -28.52
CA LYS A 78 6.64 -3.17 -29.48
C LYS A 78 6.81 -1.80 -28.82
N SER A 79 5.84 -1.39 -28.02
CA SER A 79 5.87 -0.11 -27.30
C SER A 79 6.96 -0.07 -26.25
N LEU A 80 7.10 -1.16 -25.48
CA LEU A 80 8.13 -1.28 -24.45
C LEU A 80 9.54 -1.20 -25.05
N ILE A 81 9.80 -1.87 -26.17
CA ILE A 81 11.07 -1.77 -26.90
C ILE A 81 11.34 -0.32 -27.30
N TRP A 82 10.35 0.39 -27.83
CA TRP A 82 10.51 1.81 -28.19
C TRP A 82 10.80 2.67 -26.97
N TYR A 83 10.10 2.48 -25.84
CA TYR A 83 10.38 3.23 -24.62
C TYR A 83 11.76 2.93 -24.03
N ASN A 84 12.25 1.70 -24.15
CA ASN A 84 13.61 1.33 -23.73
C ASN A 84 14.69 2.05 -24.56
N THR A 85 14.43 2.39 -25.82
CA THR A 85 15.32 3.23 -26.64
C THR A 85 15.11 4.73 -26.44
N ASN A 86 14.07 5.13 -25.69
CA ASN A 86 13.71 6.53 -25.42
C ASN A 86 13.68 6.79 -23.90
N PRO A 87 14.85 6.76 -23.23
CA PRO A 87 14.93 6.71 -21.76
C PRO A 87 14.31 7.92 -21.07
N LYS A 88 14.27 9.10 -21.69
CA LYS A 88 13.63 10.29 -21.11
C LYS A 88 12.12 10.10 -20.90
N GLU A 89 11.45 9.48 -21.87
CA GLU A 89 10.01 9.20 -21.78
C GLU A 89 9.75 8.10 -20.74
N LEU A 90 10.57 7.05 -20.75
CA LEU A 90 10.48 5.94 -19.81
C LEU A 90 10.73 6.38 -18.36
N GLU A 91 11.76 7.20 -18.12
CA GLU A 91 12.09 7.76 -16.81
C GLU A 91 10.93 8.61 -16.26
N THR A 92 10.28 9.39 -17.12
CA THR A 92 9.12 10.20 -16.73
C THR A 92 7.98 9.33 -16.23
N MET A 93 7.65 8.26 -16.96
CA MET A 93 6.64 7.28 -16.54
C MET A 93 7.02 6.61 -15.20
N TYR A 94 8.25 6.13 -15.07
CA TYR A 94 8.68 5.47 -13.82
C TYR A 94 8.68 6.41 -12.61
N LYS A 95 9.03 7.69 -12.78
CA LYS A 95 8.90 8.71 -11.72
C LYS A 95 7.45 8.83 -11.23
N ASN A 96 6.48 8.80 -12.14
CA ASN A 96 5.07 8.87 -11.79
C ASN A 96 4.55 7.58 -11.15
N ILE A 97 4.98 6.42 -11.66
CA ILE A 97 4.68 5.10 -11.08
C ILE A 97 5.21 5.02 -9.64
N GLN A 98 6.46 5.43 -9.40
CA GLN A 98 7.05 5.44 -8.06
C GLN A 98 6.27 6.35 -7.10
N LYS A 99 5.90 7.56 -7.53
CA LYS A 99 5.04 8.46 -6.74
C LYS A 99 3.70 7.80 -6.41
N SER A 100 3.11 7.10 -7.37
CA SER A 100 1.84 6.39 -7.19
C SER A 100 1.96 5.25 -6.17
N PHE A 101 3.02 4.45 -6.23
CA PHE A 101 3.30 3.41 -5.23
C PHE A 101 3.54 3.99 -3.84
N VAL A 102 4.31 5.08 -3.71
CA VAL A 102 4.51 5.75 -2.42
C VAL A 102 3.18 6.25 -1.85
N LYS A 103 2.32 6.85 -2.69
CA LYS A 103 1.00 7.31 -2.28
C LYS A 103 0.11 6.16 -1.82
N GLN A 104 0.10 5.06 -2.57
CA GLN A 104 -0.68 3.89 -2.23
C GLN A 104 -0.20 3.22 -0.94
N LYS A 105 1.11 3.06 -0.77
CA LYS A 105 1.72 2.53 0.47
C LYS A 105 1.27 3.34 1.68
N LYS A 106 1.37 4.68 1.61
CA LYS A 106 0.89 5.57 2.69
C LYS A 106 -0.60 5.40 2.98
N ALA A 107 -1.43 5.26 1.94
CA ALA A 107 -2.86 5.05 2.12
C ALA A 107 -3.16 3.73 2.85
N VAL A 108 -2.46 2.65 2.50
CA VAL A 108 -2.57 1.34 3.17
C VAL A 108 -2.12 1.45 4.63
N GLU A 109 -0.96 2.07 4.90
CA GLU A 109 -0.46 2.27 6.28
C GLU A 109 -1.46 3.05 7.16
N ILE A 110 -2.10 4.08 6.59
CA ILE A 110 -3.15 4.85 7.28
C ILE A 110 -4.36 3.96 7.54
N ALA A 111 -4.83 3.20 6.55
CA ALA A 111 -5.97 2.30 6.70
C ALA A 111 -5.72 1.23 7.78
N ASP A 112 -4.54 0.60 7.77
CA ASP A 112 -4.13 -0.38 8.77
C ASP A 112 -4.10 0.23 10.17
N ARG A 113 -3.56 1.45 10.31
CA ARG A 113 -3.58 2.18 11.57
C ARG A 113 -5.01 2.41 12.05
N MET A 114 -5.93 2.82 11.18
CA MET A 114 -7.33 3.02 11.55
C MET A 114 -7.99 1.71 11.98
N ILE A 115 -7.76 0.60 11.26
CA ILE A 115 -8.30 -0.72 11.61
C ILE A 115 -7.79 -1.15 13.00
N LYS A 116 -6.48 -1.03 13.25
CA LYS A 116 -5.88 -1.36 14.54
C LYS A 116 -6.42 -0.48 15.67
N GLN A 117 -6.56 0.83 15.46
CA GLN A 117 -7.16 1.74 16.44
C GLN A 117 -8.62 1.39 16.74
N LYS A 118 -9.42 1.05 15.71
CA LYS A 118 -10.80 0.60 15.89
C LYS A 118 -10.85 -0.69 16.71
N LYS A 119 -10.00 -1.67 16.39
CA LYS A 119 -9.86 -2.93 17.14
C LYS A 119 -9.49 -2.67 18.60
N PHE A 120 -8.51 -1.80 18.85
CA PHE A 120 -8.14 -1.39 20.22
C PHE A 120 -9.30 -0.78 20.99
N LYS A 121 -10.02 0.16 20.38
CA LYS A 121 -11.20 0.78 21.01
C LYS A 121 -12.26 -0.26 21.35
N ALA A 122 -12.55 -1.18 20.43
CA ALA A 122 -13.50 -2.26 20.67
C ALA A 122 -13.05 -3.16 21.84
N ASP A 123 -11.79 -3.60 21.85
CA ASP A 123 -11.24 -4.44 22.92
C ASP A 123 -11.25 -3.72 24.28
N SER A 124 -10.89 -2.44 24.32
CA SER A 124 -10.92 -1.61 25.52
C SER A 124 -12.34 -1.50 26.09
N LEU A 125 -13.34 -1.33 25.23
CA LEU A 125 -14.75 -1.32 25.65
C LEU A 125 -15.19 -2.67 26.23
N VAL A 126 -14.77 -3.79 25.64
CA VAL A 126 -15.07 -5.13 26.18
C VAL A 126 -14.46 -5.31 27.56
N ILE A 127 -13.19 -4.91 27.75
CA ILE A 127 -12.49 -4.99 29.04
C ILE A 127 -13.19 -4.11 30.09
N ALA A 128 -13.54 -2.87 29.74
CA ALA A 128 -14.24 -1.96 30.64
C ALA A 128 -15.63 -2.48 31.05
N LYS A 129 -16.39 -3.04 30.09
CA LYS A 129 -17.70 -3.66 30.37
C LYS A 129 -17.56 -4.86 31.30
N LYS A 130 -16.56 -5.72 31.07
CA LYS A 130 -16.28 -6.88 31.93
C LYS A 130 -15.93 -6.45 33.36
N PHE A 131 -15.03 -5.48 33.51
CA PHE A 131 -14.69 -4.91 34.82
C PHE A 131 -15.92 -4.33 35.54
N LYS A 132 -16.77 -3.58 34.82
CA LYS A 132 -18.01 -3.03 35.40
C LYS A 132 -18.94 -4.14 35.90
N ALA A 133 -19.12 -5.21 35.13
CA ALA A 133 -19.91 -6.36 35.52
C ALA A 133 -19.34 -7.07 36.77
N ASP A 134 -18.03 -7.33 36.78
CA ASP A 134 -17.32 -7.93 37.92
C ASP A 134 -17.47 -7.06 39.19
N SER A 135 -17.30 -5.75 39.06
CA SER A 135 -17.45 -4.81 40.19
C SER A 135 -18.86 -4.81 40.77
N ILE A 136 -19.89 -4.86 39.91
CA ILE A 136 -21.28 -4.96 40.35
C ILE A 136 -21.52 -6.30 41.06
N ALA A 137 -21.01 -7.41 40.53
CA ALA A 137 -21.16 -8.72 41.14
C ALA A 137 -20.49 -8.80 42.53
N ILE A 138 -19.30 -8.20 42.69
CA ILE A 138 -18.61 -8.14 43.99
C ILE A 138 -19.43 -7.32 44.99
N ARG A 139 -19.95 -6.14 44.60
CA ARG A 139 -20.79 -5.31 45.47
C ARG A 139 -22.07 -6.02 45.90
N LYS A 140 -22.70 -6.79 45.00
CA LYS A 140 -23.91 -7.58 45.31
C LYS A 140 -23.66 -8.70 46.33
N LYS A 141 -22.44 -9.24 46.39
CA LYS A 141 -22.05 -10.32 47.32
C LYS A 141 -21.53 -9.80 48.67
N MET A 142 -21.37 -8.48 48.81
CA MET A 142 -20.83 -7.85 50.01
C MET A 142 -21.89 -7.82 51.13
N LYS A 143 -21.48 -8.15 52.35
CA LYS A 143 -22.29 -8.01 53.56
C LYS A 143 -22.19 -6.57 54.11
N PRO A 144 -23.17 -6.08 54.89
CA PRO A 144 -23.17 -4.71 55.41
C PRO A 144 -22.12 -4.45 56.52
N ASP A 145 -21.31 -5.44 56.90
CA ASP A 145 -20.27 -5.28 57.89
C ASP A 145 -18.97 -4.64 57.35
N SER A 146 -18.22 -4.01 58.25
CA SER A 146 -16.99 -3.27 57.93
C SER A 146 -15.91 -4.13 57.27
N LEU A 147 -15.75 -5.39 57.71
CA LEU A 147 -14.71 -6.28 57.18
C LEU A 147 -15.03 -6.73 55.76
N SER A 148 -16.29 -7.08 55.49
CA SER A 148 -16.76 -7.42 54.15
C SER A 148 -16.59 -6.26 53.17
N LYS A 149 -16.86 -5.02 53.61
CA LYS A 149 -16.67 -3.81 52.80
C LYS A 149 -15.21 -3.58 52.40
N VAL A 150 -14.28 -3.70 53.34
CA VAL A 150 -12.83 -3.56 53.05
C VAL A 150 -12.36 -4.63 52.06
N LYS A 151 -12.79 -5.89 52.25
CA LYS A 151 -12.44 -7.00 51.34
C LYS A 151 -12.97 -6.78 49.92
N ALA A 152 -14.24 -6.37 49.79
CA ALA A 152 -14.86 -6.09 48.49
C ALA A 152 -14.16 -4.93 47.76
N LEU A 153 -13.78 -3.87 48.47
CA LEU A 153 -13.03 -2.75 47.89
C LEU A 153 -11.64 -3.17 47.42
N ALA A 154 -10.92 -3.99 48.19
CA ALA A 154 -9.62 -4.52 47.80
C ALA A 154 -9.71 -5.43 46.55
N GLU A 155 -10.75 -6.27 46.45
CA GLU A 155 -10.96 -7.13 45.29
C GLU A 155 -11.30 -6.33 44.02
N ILE A 156 -12.17 -5.31 44.14
CA ILE A 156 -12.48 -4.39 43.04
C ILE A 156 -11.22 -3.65 42.58
N ALA A 157 -10.38 -3.18 43.52
CA ALA A 157 -9.12 -2.51 43.19
C ALA A 157 -8.16 -3.45 42.43
N LYS A 158 -8.06 -4.73 42.85
CA LYS A 158 -7.27 -5.74 42.14
C LYS A 158 -7.79 -5.98 40.72
N LYS A 159 -9.10 -6.15 40.55
CA LYS A 159 -9.75 -6.33 39.24
C LYS A 159 -9.57 -5.11 38.32
N LYS A 160 -9.62 -3.89 38.89
CA LYS A 160 -9.33 -2.65 38.17
C LYS A 160 -7.90 -2.63 37.64
N LYS A 161 -6.91 -2.93 38.50
CA LYS A 161 -5.50 -3.02 38.10
C LYS A 161 -5.27 -4.05 36.99
N GLN A 162 -5.96 -5.19 37.04
CA GLN A 162 -5.92 -6.20 35.97
C GLN A 162 -6.50 -5.68 34.65
N ALA A 163 -7.66 -5.02 34.69
CA ALA A 163 -8.28 -4.43 33.50
C ALA A 163 -7.38 -3.34 32.87
N ASP A 164 -6.82 -2.45 33.68
CA ASP A 164 -5.92 -1.39 33.22
C ASP A 164 -4.64 -1.96 32.61
N SER A 165 -4.08 -3.02 33.20
CA SER A 165 -2.92 -3.73 32.65
C SER A 165 -3.22 -4.34 31.27
N LEU A 166 -4.37 -5.00 31.10
CA LEU A 166 -4.78 -5.57 29.82
C LEU A 166 -4.98 -4.51 28.73
N ILE A 167 -5.56 -3.37 29.08
CA ILE A 167 -5.72 -2.24 28.16
C ILE A 167 -4.34 -1.71 27.73
N ASN A 168 -3.41 -1.56 28.66
CA ASN A 168 -2.06 -1.10 28.36
C ASN A 168 -1.29 -2.06 27.45
N ILE A 169 -1.41 -3.38 27.68
CA ILE A 169 -0.81 -4.39 26.80
C ILE A 169 -1.38 -4.26 25.38
N LYS A 170 -2.70 -4.23 25.22
CA LYS A 170 -3.35 -4.06 23.90
C LYS A 170 -2.99 -2.75 23.22
N LYS A 171 -2.79 -1.68 23.99
CA LYS A 171 -2.31 -0.39 23.46
C LYS A 171 -0.88 -0.52 22.93
N SER A 172 0.00 -1.20 23.65
CA SER A 172 1.38 -1.42 23.22
C SER A 172 1.49 -2.29 21.96
N GLU A 173 0.65 -3.33 21.81
CA GLU A 173 0.58 -4.17 20.61
C GLU A 173 0.19 -3.34 19.36
N VAL A 174 -0.75 -2.41 19.52
CA VAL A 174 -1.16 -1.51 18.44
C VAL A 174 -0.02 -0.55 18.08
N MET A 175 0.75 -0.07 19.06
CA MET A 175 1.85 0.86 18.82
C MET A 175 3.09 0.20 18.20
N SER A 176 3.47 -1.01 18.65
CA SER A 176 4.67 -1.72 18.16
C SER A 176 4.53 -2.20 16.70
N THR A 177 3.32 -2.54 16.28
CA THR A 177 3.05 -2.98 14.91
C THR A 177 2.84 -1.83 13.92
N ILE A 178 2.84 -0.57 14.38
CA ILE A 178 2.79 0.63 13.52
C ILE A 178 4.20 1.08 13.13
N SER A 179 5.24 0.70 13.89
CA SER A 179 6.63 1.10 13.66
C SER A 179 7.46 0.09 12.88
N ALA A 180 6.97 -1.13 12.63
CA ALA A 180 7.69 -2.12 11.84
C ALA A 180 7.61 -1.74 10.35
N PRO A 181 8.73 -1.37 9.70
CA PRO A 181 8.75 -1.30 8.25
C PRO A 181 8.48 -2.73 7.76
N ALA A 182 7.54 -2.90 6.83
CA ALA A 182 7.48 -4.13 6.06
C ALA A 182 8.85 -4.31 5.41
N LEU A 183 9.60 -5.28 5.90
CA LEU A 183 10.93 -5.63 5.43
C LEU A 183 10.74 -6.23 4.05
N VAL A 184 10.88 -5.39 3.03
CA VAL A 184 11.01 -5.82 1.64
C VAL A 184 12.44 -6.30 1.52
N GLN A 185 12.64 -7.62 1.60
CA GLN A 185 13.87 -8.26 1.11
C GLN A 185 13.81 -8.33 -0.42
#